data_AF-A0A7X4DSG8-F1
#
_entry.id   AF-A0A7X4DSG8-F1
#
_cell.length_a   1.000
_cell.length_b   1.000
_cell.length_c   1.000
_cell.angle_alpha   90.00
_cell.angle_beta   90.00
_cell.angle_gamma   90.00
#
_symmetry.space_group_name_H-M   'P 1'
#
loop_
_entity.id
_entity.type
_entity.pdbx_description
1 polymer ?
#
loop_
_entity_poly.entity_id
_entity_poly.type
_entity_poly.pdbx_seq_one_letter_code
_entity_poly.pdbx_strand_id
1 'polypeptide(L)'
;MASSAKGKNRGTLGPDDVYADLKVLDELDDEIERVRTREERRLIRLARKAGYFQFRFRNDEILAMFKEAFLSEPRRRSTLDRLEARREAHYAGHRARDARRKALLGGFLVAQCRHKPGVHARLSPDIRKWLASHRSKNVGARNVEALEGFFADPGHRGLAAPPANSEKARRERTHRLILLGAWVLARREKLKELRNLVAAELVRFLDQGKRVDRNKALLKDVLGK
;
A
#
# COMPACT_ATOMS: atom_id res chain seq x y z
N MET A 1 -44.94 -10.74 -2.02
CA MET A 1 -43.66 -11.18 -1.43
C MET A 1 -42.52 -10.44 -2.12
N ALA A 2 -42.00 -9.38 -1.52
CA ALA A 2 -40.87 -8.61 -2.06
C ALA A 2 -39.76 -8.56 -1.00
N SER A 3 -38.68 -9.29 -1.25
CA SER A 3 -37.49 -9.33 -0.41
C SER A 3 -36.64 -8.09 -0.68
N SER A 4 -36.58 -7.21 0.32
CA SER A 4 -35.74 -6.02 0.35
C SER A 4 -34.28 -6.43 0.60
N ALA A 5 -33.44 -6.28 -0.42
CA ALA A 5 -32.01 -6.46 -0.32
C ALA A 5 -31.40 -5.33 0.54
N LYS A 6 -31.00 -5.69 1.77
CA LYS A 6 -30.18 -4.85 2.66
C LYS A 6 -28.91 -4.41 1.93
N GLY A 7 -28.91 -3.16 1.47
CA GLY A 7 -27.71 -2.46 1.02
C GLY A 7 -26.68 -2.44 2.16
N LYS A 8 -25.54 -3.10 1.94
CA LYS A 8 -24.37 -2.96 2.82
C LYS A 8 -23.93 -1.50 2.77
N ASN A 9 -24.24 -0.75 3.82
CA ASN A 9 -23.65 0.56 4.12
C ASN A 9 -22.13 0.42 4.02
N ARG A 10 -21.55 0.97 2.95
CA ARG A 10 -20.11 1.18 2.85
C ARG A 10 -19.78 2.30 3.82
N GLY A 11 -19.45 1.93 5.05
CA GLY A 11 -19.07 2.85 6.12
C GLY A 11 -18.11 3.91 5.62
N THR A 12 -18.47 5.16 5.92
CA THR A 12 -17.60 6.33 5.84
C THR A 12 -16.38 6.06 6.70
N LEU A 13 -15.24 5.76 6.05
CA LEU A 13 -13.95 5.56 6.71
C LEU A 13 -13.59 6.83 7.46
N GLY A 14 -13.36 6.68 8.75
CA GLY A 14 -12.98 7.74 9.66
C GLY A 14 -11.46 7.92 9.69
N PRO A 15 -10.99 9.03 10.26
CA PRO A 15 -9.56 9.36 10.33
C PRO A 15 -8.73 8.51 11.29
N ASP A 16 -9.37 7.82 12.25
CA ASP A 16 -8.70 6.90 13.15
C ASP A 16 -8.26 5.61 12.43
N ASP A 17 -8.78 5.36 11.23
CA ASP A 17 -8.57 4.09 10.53
C ASP A 17 -7.12 3.90 10.08
N VAL A 18 -6.38 4.94 9.65
CA VAL A 18 -5.02 4.73 9.09
C VAL A 18 -3.99 4.35 10.17
N TYR A 19 -4.05 5.00 11.33
CA TYR A 19 -3.20 4.66 12.48
C TYR A 19 -3.70 3.40 13.20
N ALA A 20 -5.02 3.18 13.24
CA ALA A 20 -5.58 1.93 13.71
C ALA A 20 -5.13 0.73 12.86
N ASP A 21 -4.97 0.89 11.54
CA ASP A 21 -4.56 -0.21 10.67
C ASP A 21 -3.10 -0.62 10.82
N LEU A 22 -2.19 0.32 11.06
CA LEU A 22 -0.80 -0.03 11.41
C LEU A 22 -0.75 -0.74 12.76
N LYS A 23 -1.49 -0.24 13.76
CA LYS A 23 -1.61 -0.88 15.07
C LYS A 23 -2.21 -2.29 14.98
N VAL A 24 -3.24 -2.49 14.16
CA VAL A 24 -3.85 -3.80 13.92
C VAL A 24 -2.87 -4.75 13.23
N LEU A 25 -2.03 -4.26 12.31
CA LEU A 25 -0.99 -5.08 11.70
C LEU A 25 0.07 -5.50 12.72
N ASP A 26 0.51 -4.60 13.60
CA ASP A 26 1.46 -4.89 14.68
C ASP A 26 0.86 -5.90 15.67
N GLU A 27 -0.41 -5.72 16.07
CA GLU A 27 -1.14 -6.65 16.95
C GLU A 27 -1.29 -8.05 16.33
N LEU A 28 -1.56 -8.12 15.01
CA LEU A 28 -1.63 -9.38 14.28
C LEU A 28 -0.25 -10.05 14.18
N ASP A 29 0.83 -9.28 13.98
CA ASP A 29 2.20 -9.81 13.94
C ASP A 29 2.58 -10.40 15.31
N ASP A 30 2.27 -9.69 16.40
CA ASP A 30 2.46 -10.19 17.77
C ASP A 30 1.63 -11.46 18.04
N GLU A 31 0.37 -11.50 17.61
CA GLU A 31 -0.50 -12.65 17.81
C GLU A 31 -0.01 -13.88 17.01
N ILE A 32 0.40 -13.68 15.76
CA ILE A 32 0.99 -14.71 14.91
C ILE A 32 2.22 -15.31 15.59
N GLU A 33 3.14 -14.48 16.09
CA GLU A 33 4.38 -14.96 16.71
C GLU A 33 4.12 -15.71 18.02
N ARG A 34 3.14 -15.26 18.82
CA ARG A 34 2.69 -15.98 20.03
C ARG A 34 2.09 -17.34 19.69
N VAL A 35 1.19 -17.40 18.71
CA VAL A 35 0.55 -18.66 18.28
C VAL A 35 1.60 -19.60 17.70
N ARG A 36 2.51 -19.10 16.86
CA ARG A 36 3.62 -19.86 16.30
C ARG A 36 4.49 -20.48 17.40
N THR A 37 4.98 -19.65 18.33
CA THR A 37 5.81 -20.12 19.46
C THR A 37 5.08 -21.17 20.29
N ARG A 38 3.79 -21.00 20.54
CA ARG A 38 2.97 -21.95 21.30
C ARG A 38 2.81 -23.28 20.56
N GLU A 39 2.43 -23.25 19.28
CA GLU A 39 2.24 -24.46 18.49
C GLU A 39 3.57 -25.19 18.25
N GLU A 40 4.67 -24.48 18.00
CA GLU A 40 6.02 -25.08 17.92
C GLU A 40 6.39 -25.81 19.22
N ARG A 41 6.22 -25.16 20.39
CA ARG A 41 6.45 -25.81 21.70
C ARG A 41 5.56 -27.03 21.92
N ARG A 42 4.29 -26.95 21.51
CA ARG A 42 3.34 -28.06 21.62
C ARG A 42 3.75 -29.23 20.73
N LEU A 43 4.13 -28.97 19.48
CA LEU A 43 4.62 -29.97 18.53
C LEU A 43 5.90 -30.64 19.04
N ILE A 44 6.87 -29.86 19.52
CA ILE A 44 8.09 -30.40 20.14
C ILE A 44 7.75 -31.30 21.33
N ARG A 45 6.82 -30.89 22.20
CA ARG A 45 6.40 -31.69 23.35
C ARG A 45 5.72 -33.00 22.95
N LEU A 46 4.82 -32.94 21.97
CA LEU A 46 4.15 -34.13 21.43
C LEU A 46 5.16 -35.07 20.77
N ALA A 47 6.10 -34.53 20.00
CA ALA A 47 7.14 -35.32 19.35
C ALA A 47 8.10 -35.97 20.36
N ARG A 48 8.44 -35.29 21.47
CA ARG A 48 9.18 -35.89 22.59
C ARG A 48 8.39 -37.02 23.25
N LYS A 49 7.10 -36.81 23.54
CA LYS A 49 6.24 -37.82 24.16
C LYS A 49 6.05 -39.05 23.27
N ALA A 50 5.98 -38.85 21.95
CA ALA A 50 5.89 -39.92 20.95
C ALA A 50 7.24 -40.60 20.66
N GLY A 51 8.34 -40.13 21.26
CA GLY A 51 9.67 -40.71 21.05
C GLY A 51 10.28 -40.38 19.68
N TYR A 52 9.73 -39.45 18.89
CA TYR A 52 10.23 -39.16 17.53
C TYR A 52 11.69 -38.68 17.52
N PHE A 53 12.18 -38.08 18.60
CA PHE A 53 13.58 -37.66 18.70
C PHE A 53 14.55 -38.79 19.11
N GLN A 54 14.04 -39.98 19.44
CA GLN A 54 14.84 -41.16 19.80
C GLN A 54 15.14 -42.04 18.58
N PHE A 55 14.35 -41.91 17.52
CA PHE A 55 14.56 -42.64 16.27
C PHE A 55 15.50 -41.86 15.35
N ARG A 56 16.51 -42.55 14.82
CA ARG A 56 17.43 -42.01 13.82
C ARG A 56 17.22 -42.77 12.53
N PHE A 57 16.47 -42.19 11.59
CA PHE A 57 16.26 -42.78 10.28
C PHE A 57 17.53 -42.63 9.45
N ARG A 58 18.09 -43.76 9.01
CA ARG A 58 19.24 -43.79 8.08
C ARG A 58 18.84 -44.07 6.63
N ASN A 59 17.59 -44.48 6.40
CA ASN A 59 17.07 -44.80 5.09
C ASN A 59 16.25 -43.62 4.56
N ASP A 60 16.72 -43.04 3.46
CA ASP A 60 16.10 -41.89 2.78
C ASP A 60 14.70 -42.22 2.23
N GLU A 61 14.40 -43.49 1.93
CA GLU A 61 13.08 -43.94 1.47
C GLU A 61 12.02 -43.83 2.57
N ILE A 62 12.39 -44.15 3.82
CA ILE A 62 11.48 -44.02 4.98
C ILE A 62 11.22 -42.55 5.26
N LEU A 63 12.24 -41.71 5.12
CA LEU A 63 12.09 -40.26 5.22
C LEU A 63 11.16 -39.70 4.12
N ALA A 64 11.28 -40.22 2.89
CA ALA A 64 10.44 -39.83 1.76
C ALA A 64 8.97 -40.24 1.98
N MET A 65 8.70 -41.48 2.39
CA MET A 65 7.33 -41.93 2.70
C MET A 65 6.67 -41.09 3.79
N PHE A 66 7.39 -40.74 4.86
CA PHE A 66 6.86 -39.88 5.91
C PHE A 66 6.55 -38.47 5.41
N LYS A 67 7.41 -37.90 4.57
CA LYS A 67 7.15 -36.59 3.93
C LYS A 67 5.90 -36.64 3.06
N GLU A 68 5.74 -37.71 2.28
CA GLU A 68 4.62 -37.88 1.37
C GLU A 68 3.29 -38.07 2.13
N ALA A 69 3.29 -38.86 3.20
CA ALA A 69 2.14 -39.02 4.11
C ALA A 69 1.75 -37.72 4.82
N PHE A 70 2.73 -36.93 5.30
CA PHE A 70 2.47 -35.63 5.91
C PHE A 70 1.91 -34.59 4.92
N LEU A 71 2.26 -34.71 3.63
CA LEU A 71 1.78 -33.82 2.58
C LEU A 71 0.39 -34.20 2.06
N SER A 72 -0.02 -35.46 2.21
CA SER A 72 -1.32 -35.96 1.74
C SER A 72 -2.46 -35.77 2.74
N GLU A 73 -2.19 -35.47 4.00
CA GLU A 73 -3.25 -35.14 4.97
C GLU A 73 -3.96 -33.82 4.61
N PRO A 74 -5.31 -33.81 4.58
CA PRO A 74 -6.07 -32.60 4.31
C PRO A 74 -5.82 -31.57 5.41
N ARG A 75 -5.08 -30.51 5.08
CA ARG A 75 -4.78 -29.41 6.00
C ARG A 75 -6.06 -28.75 6.50
N ARG A 76 -6.53 -29.11 7.70
CA ARG A 76 -7.46 -28.26 8.45
C ARG A 76 -6.76 -26.91 8.66
N ARG A 77 -7.30 -25.83 8.07
CA ARG A 77 -6.70 -24.48 8.16
C ARG A 77 -6.39 -24.17 9.61
N SER A 78 -5.11 -24.08 9.92
CA SER A 78 -4.60 -23.86 11.26
C SER A 78 -5.02 -22.46 11.73
N THR A 79 -5.03 -22.23 13.05
CA THR A 79 -5.24 -20.86 13.57
C THR A 79 -4.19 -19.90 13.03
N LEU A 80 -2.96 -20.37 12.83
CA LEU A 80 -1.87 -19.62 12.21
C LEU A 80 -2.20 -19.21 10.77
N ASP A 81 -2.65 -20.15 9.94
CA ASP A 81 -3.02 -19.88 8.53
C ASP A 81 -4.13 -18.81 8.43
N ARG A 82 -5.09 -18.84 9.38
CA ARG A 82 -6.18 -17.85 9.41
C ARG A 82 -5.69 -16.46 9.81
N LEU A 83 -4.76 -16.39 10.77
CA LEU A 83 -4.16 -15.13 11.20
C LEU A 83 -3.28 -14.54 10.09
N GLU A 84 -2.45 -15.36 9.43
CA GLU A 84 -1.64 -14.96 8.28
C GLU A 84 -2.52 -14.45 7.12
N ALA A 85 -3.61 -15.16 6.78
CA ALA A 85 -4.55 -14.72 5.76
C ALA A 85 -5.24 -13.39 6.13
N ARG A 86 -5.60 -13.20 7.40
CA ARG A 86 -6.19 -11.96 7.91
C ARG A 86 -5.19 -10.80 7.82
N ARG A 87 -3.95 -11.03 8.21
CA ARG A 87 -2.86 -10.06 8.10
C ARG A 87 -2.64 -9.63 6.65
N GLU A 88 -2.55 -10.58 5.71
CA GLU A 88 -2.40 -10.26 4.29
C GLU A 88 -3.56 -9.43 3.74
N ALA A 89 -4.79 -9.74 4.16
CA ALA A 89 -5.97 -8.95 3.79
C ALA A 89 -5.89 -7.50 4.33
N HIS A 90 -5.49 -7.32 5.59
CA HIS A 90 -5.26 -6.00 6.17
C HIS A 90 -4.14 -5.25 5.44
N TYR A 91 -3.03 -5.92 5.15
CA TYR A 91 -1.88 -5.32 4.47
C TYR A 91 -2.23 -4.89 3.04
N ALA A 92 -2.99 -5.70 2.30
CA ALA A 92 -3.52 -5.34 1.00
C ALA A 92 -4.46 -4.13 1.07
N GLY A 93 -5.35 -4.08 2.07
CA GLY A 93 -6.23 -2.95 2.31
C GLY A 93 -5.49 -1.65 2.66
N HIS A 94 -4.44 -1.75 3.48
CA HIS A 94 -3.55 -0.62 3.81
C HIS A 94 -2.80 -0.12 2.57
N ARG A 95 -2.16 -1.01 1.80
CA ARG A 95 -1.46 -0.66 0.55
C ARG A 95 -2.38 0.01 -0.47
N ALA A 96 -3.60 -0.49 -0.63
CA ALA A 96 -4.58 0.11 -1.54
C ALA A 96 -4.98 1.54 -1.14
N ARG A 97 -5.13 1.80 0.17
CA ARG A 97 -5.44 3.15 0.68
C ARG A 97 -4.25 4.10 0.56
N ASP A 98 -3.06 3.64 0.90
CA ASP A 98 -1.85 4.46 0.75
C ASP A 98 -1.58 4.81 -0.72
N ALA A 99 -1.74 3.85 -1.63
CA ALA A 99 -1.65 4.10 -3.07
C ALA A 99 -2.70 5.12 -3.53
N ARG A 100 -3.93 5.04 -3.02
CA ARG A 100 -5.00 6.01 -3.32
C ARG A 100 -4.66 7.40 -2.78
N ARG A 101 -4.15 7.49 -1.55
CA ARG A 101 -3.71 8.75 -0.93
C ARG A 101 -2.62 9.42 -1.79
N LYS A 102 -1.62 8.64 -2.19
CA LYS A 102 -0.55 9.11 -3.10
C LYS A 102 -1.12 9.52 -4.45
N ALA A 103 -2.00 8.74 -5.07
CA ALA A 103 -2.60 9.09 -6.36
C ALA A 103 -3.39 10.42 -6.30
N LEU A 104 -4.13 10.67 -5.22
CA LEU A 104 -4.84 11.94 -5.00
C LEU A 104 -3.88 13.12 -4.89
N LEU A 105 -2.82 12.99 -4.09
CA LEU A 105 -1.81 14.04 -3.91
C LEU A 105 -0.99 14.28 -5.18
N GLY A 106 -0.68 13.23 -5.93
CA GLY A 106 -0.05 13.36 -7.25
C GLY A 106 -0.95 14.09 -8.24
N GLY A 107 -2.26 13.79 -8.25
CA GLY A 107 -3.23 14.48 -9.08
C GLY A 107 -3.34 15.97 -8.73
N PHE A 108 -3.36 16.27 -7.42
CA PHE A 108 -3.33 17.63 -6.90
C PHE A 108 -2.07 18.37 -7.39
N LEU A 109 -0.88 17.79 -7.19
CA LEU A 109 0.37 18.42 -7.63
C LEU A 109 0.39 18.69 -9.13
N VAL A 110 -0.08 17.74 -9.94
CA VAL A 110 -0.17 17.90 -11.40
C VAL A 110 -1.10 19.07 -11.76
N ALA A 111 -2.28 19.17 -11.15
CA ALA A 111 -3.20 20.27 -11.40
C ALA A 111 -2.55 21.63 -11.05
N GLN A 112 -1.87 21.69 -9.91
CA GLN A 112 -1.20 22.90 -9.43
C GLN A 112 -0.05 23.34 -10.34
N CYS A 113 0.78 22.40 -10.78
CA CYS A 113 1.87 22.65 -11.72
C CYS A 113 1.37 23.13 -13.09
N ARG A 114 0.19 22.69 -13.53
CA ARG A 114 -0.43 23.20 -14.79
C ARG A 114 -0.92 24.63 -14.67
N HIS A 115 -1.62 24.95 -13.59
CA HIS A 115 -2.13 26.30 -13.37
C HIS A 115 -1.02 27.29 -13.01
N LYS A 116 0.09 26.81 -12.45
CA LYS A 116 1.21 27.63 -11.98
C LYS A 116 2.54 27.09 -12.49
N PRO A 117 2.94 27.43 -13.73
CA PRO A 117 4.22 26.96 -14.31
C PRO A 117 5.45 27.32 -13.47
N GLY A 118 5.44 28.45 -12.75
CA GLY A 118 6.52 28.81 -11.82
C GLY A 118 6.68 27.84 -10.65
N VAL A 119 5.59 27.24 -10.16
CA VAL A 119 5.64 26.18 -9.13
C VAL A 119 6.26 24.92 -9.72
N HIS A 120 5.87 24.55 -10.94
CA HIS A 120 6.45 23.39 -11.64
C HIS A 120 7.97 23.52 -11.82
N ALA A 121 8.43 24.67 -12.30
CA ALA A 121 9.86 24.94 -12.49
C ALA A 121 10.65 24.87 -11.18
N ARG A 122 10.09 25.38 -10.08
CA ARG A 122 10.74 25.36 -8.76
C ARG A 122 10.79 23.98 -8.11
N LEU A 123 9.72 23.19 -8.23
CA LEU A 123 9.63 21.89 -7.56
C LEU A 123 10.29 20.76 -8.36
N SER A 124 10.32 20.85 -9.70
CA SER A 124 10.83 19.78 -10.58
C SER A 124 12.27 19.32 -10.25
N PRO A 125 13.23 20.21 -9.96
CA PRO A 125 14.58 19.79 -9.57
C PRO A 125 14.61 18.95 -8.28
N ASP A 126 13.83 19.32 -7.25
CA ASP A 126 13.77 18.54 -6.00
C ASP A 126 13.06 17.20 -6.19
N ILE A 127 12.00 17.16 -7.01
CA ILE A 127 11.32 15.91 -7.36
C ILE A 127 12.31 14.96 -8.05
N ARG A 128 13.03 15.43 -9.07
CA ARG A 128 14.02 14.62 -9.80
C ARG A 128 15.12 14.13 -8.86
N LYS A 129 15.66 15.01 -8.01
CA LYS A 129 16.69 14.65 -7.00
C LYS A 129 16.19 13.59 -6.01
N TRP A 130 14.95 13.73 -5.53
CA TRP A 130 14.36 12.78 -4.59
C TRP A 130 14.17 11.40 -5.21
N LEU A 131 13.65 11.32 -6.45
CA LEU A 131 13.48 10.04 -7.15
C LEU A 131 14.83 9.35 -7.40
N ALA A 132 15.85 10.12 -7.79
CA ALA A 132 17.20 9.61 -8.01
C ALA A 132 17.88 9.11 -6.71
N SER A 133 17.50 9.67 -5.55
CA SER A 133 18.03 9.26 -4.24
C SER A 133 17.50 7.92 -3.72
N HIS A 134 16.75 7.17 -4.53
CA HIS A 134 16.22 5.87 -4.15
C HIS A 134 17.35 4.87 -3.80
N ARG A 135 17.13 4.02 -2.80
CA ARG A 135 18.13 3.03 -2.31
C ARG A 135 18.71 2.17 -3.43
N SER A 136 17.88 1.78 -4.37
CA SER A 136 18.31 1.10 -5.61
C SER A 136 18.46 2.11 -6.75
N LYS A 137 19.68 2.22 -7.29
CA LYS A 137 20.01 3.11 -8.41
C LYS A 137 19.15 2.85 -9.65
N ASN A 138 18.94 1.57 -9.98
CA ASN A 138 18.11 1.17 -11.14
C ASN A 138 16.66 1.59 -10.97
N VAL A 139 16.12 1.49 -9.75
CA VAL A 139 14.76 1.95 -9.45
C VAL A 139 14.68 3.47 -9.50
N GLY A 140 15.68 4.17 -8.98
CA GLY A 140 15.76 5.63 -9.07
C GLY A 140 15.76 6.14 -10.51
N ALA A 141 16.59 5.55 -11.37
CA ALA A 141 16.65 5.88 -12.80
C ALA A 141 15.29 5.65 -13.50
N ARG A 142 14.66 4.49 -13.29
CA ARG A 142 13.33 4.17 -13.86
C ARG A 142 12.24 5.11 -13.36
N ASN A 143 12.30 5.53 -12.09
CA ASN A 143 11.33 6.47 -11.54
C ASN A 143 11.47 7.88 -12.13
N VAL A 144 12.71 8.33 -12.37
CA VAL A 144 12.98 9.59 -13.08
C VAL A 144 12.49 9.49 -14.52
N GLU A 145 12.84 8.42 -15.23
CA GLU A 145 12.39 8.13 -16.60
C GLU A 145 10.86 8.14 -16.71
N ALA A 146 10.17 7.51 -15.76
CA ALA A 146 8.71 7.47 -15.72
C ALA A 146 8.07 8.88 -15.65
N LEU A 147 8.81 9.88 -15.16
CA LEU A 147 8.34 11.27 -14.99
C LEU A 147 9.00 12.27 -15.96
N GLU A 148 9.83 11.85 -16.91
CA GLU A 148 10.45 12.77 -17.88
C GLU A 148 9.42 13.63 -18.65
N GLY A 149 8.32 13.01 -19.09
CA GLY A 149 7.23 13.76 -19.72
C GLY A 149 6.63 14.84 -18.83
N PHE A 150 6.52 14.59 -17.51
CA PHE A 150 6.04 15.57 -16.54
C PHE A 150 7.05 16.70 -16.32
N PHE A 151 8.34 16.39 -16.29
CA PHE A 151 9.38 17.40 -16.14
C PHE A 151 9.47 18.33 -17.35
N ALA A 152 9.20 17.81 -18.54
CA ALA A 152 9.12 18.62 -19.76
C ALA A 152 7.84 19.48 -19.79
N ASP A 153 6.69 18.89 -19.45
CA ASP A 153 5.39 19.56 -19.46
C ASP A 153 4.47 19.01 -18.36
N PRO A 154 4.00 19.82 -17.39
CA PRO A 154 3.02 19.37 -16.40
C PRO A 154 1.67 18.97 -17.03
N GLY A 155 1.39 19.46 -18.23
CA GLY A 155 0.28 19.12 -19.12
C GLY A 155 0.42 17.81 -19.87
N HIS A 156 1.56 17.12 -19.78
CA HIS A 156 1.87 15.95 -20.61
C HIS A 156 0.71 14.94 -20.63
N ARG A 157 0.24 14.58 -21.83
CA ARG A 157 -0.99 13.80 -22.06
C ARG A 157 -1.05 12.50 -21.26
N GLY A 158 0.11 11.87 -20.99
CA GLY A 158 0.23 10.68 -20.13
C GLY A 158 -0.32 10.87 -18.70
N LEU A 159 -0.44 12.13 -18.24
CA LEU A 159 -1.00 12.55 -16.96
C LEU A 159 -2.34 13.31 -17.08
N ALA A 160 -2.73 13.80 -18.27
CA ALA A 160 -3.83 14.75 -18.46
C ALA A 160 -5.07 14.22 -19.20
N ALA A 161 -4.89 13.43 -20.26
CA ALA A 161 -5.95 13.10 -21.22
C ALA A 161 -6.54 11.70 -20.96
N PRO A 162 -7.71 11.31 -21.46
CA PRO A 162 -8.14 9.90 -21.42
C PRO A 162 -7.13 9.07 -22.25
N PRO A 163 -6.50 8.00 -21.73
CA PRO A 163 -5.70 7.14 -22.57
C PRO A 163 -6.65 6.26 -23.40
N ALA A 164 -6.29 6.05 -24.67
CA ALA A 164 -6.80 4.93 -25.45
C ALA A 164 -6.78 3.65 -24.59
N ASN A 165 -7.82 2.80 -24.75
CA ASN A 165 -8.33 1.71 -23.91
C ASN A 165 -7.34 0.63 -23.37
N SER A 166 -6.02 0.84 -23.37
CA SER A 166 -5.03 -0.10 -22.87
C SER A 166 -4.85 -0.02 -21.34
N GLU A 167 -4.91 -1.18 -20.69
CA GLU A 167 -4.63 -1.35 -19.27
C GLU A 167 -3.23 -0.85 -18.88
N LYS A 168 -2.26 -1.01 -19.79
CA LYS A 168 -0.87 -0.57 -19.60
C LYS A 168 -0.77 0.94 -19.37
N ALA A 169 -1.44 1.75 -20.18
CA ALA A 169 -1.43 3.21 -20.04
C ALA A 169 -2.08 3.67 -18.72
N ARG A 170 -3.13 2.99 -18.27
CA ARG A 170 -3.78 3.25 -16.97
C ARG A 170 -2.84 2.99 -15.80
N ARG A 171 -2.09 1.89 -15.85
CA ARG A 171 -1.10 1.52 -14.82
C ARG A 171 0.05 2.51 -14.77
N GLU A 172 0.62 2.87 -15.92
CA GLU A 172 1.70 3.86 -16.01
C GLU A 172 1.28 5.22 -15.46
N ARG A 173 0.09 5.69 -15.81
CA ARG A 173 -0.45 6.93 -15.22
C ARG A 173 -0.57 6.85 -13.71
N THR A 174 -1.20 5.78 -13.22
CA THR A 174 -1.42 5.59 -11.79
C THR A 174 -0.08 5.55 -11.06
N HIS A 175 0.90 4.86 -11.63
CA HIS A 175 2.26 4.81 -11.10
C HIS A 175 2.90 6.20 -11.00
N ARG A 176 2.83 7.03 -12.05
CA ARG A 176 3.34 8.41 -12.02
C ARG A 176 2.68 9.26 -10.93
N LEU A 177 1.35 9.18 -10.79
CA LEU A 177 0.62 9.88 -9.72
C LEU A 177 1.05 9.40 -8.33
N ILE A 178 1.27 8.09 -8.18
CA ILE A 178 1.77 7.52 -6.93
C ILE A 178 3.17 8.04 -6.60
N LEU A 179 4.08 8.13 -7.58
CA LEU A 179 5.43 8.68 -7.38
C LEU A 179 5.38 10.15 -6.93
N LEU A 180 4.60 10.98 -7.63
CA LEU A 180 4.43 12.39 -7.30
C LEU A 180 3.78 12.56 -5.92
N GLY A 181 2.74 11.79 -5.62
CA GLY A 181 2.10 11.82 -4.31
C GLY A 181 2.99 11.34 -3.18
N ALA A 182 3.82 10.33 -3.42
CA ALA A 182 4.82 9.89 -2.45
C ALA A 182 5.84 10.99 -2.15
N TRP A 183 6.27 11.73 -3.18
CA TRP A 183 7.13 12.90 -2.98
C TRP A 183 6.43 13.99 -2.16
N VAL A 184 5.15 14.29 -2.44
CA VAL A 184 4.37 15.27 -1.66
C VAL A 184 4.32 14.88 -0.19
N LEU A 185 4.00 13.62 0.12
CA LEU A 185 3.99 13.11 1.50
C LEU A 185 5.36 13.28 2.17
N ALA A 186 6.45 12.98 1.46
CA ALA A 186 7.81 13.04 2.00
C ALA A 186 8.34 14.47 2.21
N ARG A 187 7.85 15.44 1.43
CA ARG A 187 8.42 16.80 1.38
C ARG A 187 7.52 17.90 1.91
N ARG A 188 6.21 17.65 2.10
CA ARG A 188 5.24 18.70 2.50
C ARG A 188 5.66 19.48 3.74
N GLU A 189 6.29 18.82 4.71
CA GLU A 189 6.75 19.50 5.93
C GLU A 189 8.11 20.17 5.78
N LYS A 190 8.88 19.86 4.74
CA LYS A 190 10.23 20.39 4.55
C LYS A 190 10.27 21.58 3.59
N LEU A 191 9.31 21.65 2.66
CA LEU A 191 9.24 22.68 1.64
C LEU A 191 8.10 23.65 1.94
N LYS A 192 8.44 24.89 2.35
CA LYS A 192 7.47 25.94 2.67
C LYS A 192 6.48 26.19 1.53
N GLU A 193 6.97 26.21 0.28
CA GLU A 193 6.12 26.38 -0.90
C GLU A 193 5.07 25.26 -1.02
N LEU A 194 5.48 24.00 -0.85
CA LEU A 194 4.57 22.86 -0.91
C LEU A 194 3.58 22.84 0.26
N ARG A 195 4.04 23.19 1.48
CA ARG A 195 3.18 23.30 2.65
C ARG A 195 2.06 24.33 2.43
N ASN A 196 2.43 25.52 1.95
CA ASN A 196 1.49 26.60 1.68
C ASN A 196 0.49 26.21 0.59
N LEU A 197 0.98 25.56 -0.46
CA LEU A 197 0.15 25.08 -1.57
C LEU A 197 -0.89 24.04 -1.10
N VAL A 198 -0.45 23.06 -0.29
CA VAL A 198 -1.34 22.06 0.31
C VAL A 198 -2.38 22.71 1.21
N ALA A 199 -1.96 23.60 2.13
CA ALA A 199 -2.85 24.26 3.08
C ALA A 199 -3.91 25.14 2.38
N ALA A 200 -3.52 25.86 1.33
CA ALA A 200 -4.40 26.79 0.64
C ALA A 200 -5.39 26.11 -0.33
N GLU A 201 -4.97 25.02 -0.99
CA GLU A 201 -5.66 24.57 -2.21
C GLU A 201 -6.07 23.11 -2.23
N LEU A 202 -5.54 22.26 -1.33
CA LEU A 202 -5.88 20.84 -1.35
C LEU A 202 -7.38 20.60 -1.10
N VAL A 203 -8.00 21.35 -0.18
CA VAL A 203 -9.44 21.22 0.09
C VAL A 203 -10.26 21.55 -1.15
N ARG A 204 -9.97 22.68 -1.81
CA ARG A 204 -10.66 23.10 -3.03
C ARG A 204 -10.50 22.09 -4.16
N PHE A 205 -9.31 21.52 -4.31
CA PHE A 205 -9.06 20.45 -5.27
C PHE A 205 -9.90 19.20 -4.96
N LEU A 206 -10.02 18.81 -3.69
CA LEU A 206 -10.83 17.65 -3.29
C LEU A 206 -12.33 17.89 -3.51
N ASP A 207 -12.80 19.12 -3.33
CA ASP A 207 -14.21 19.51 -3.53
C ASP A 207 -14.64 19.42 -5.00
N GLN A 208 -13.70 19.55 -5.94
CA GLN A 208 -13.95 19.38 -7.38
C GLN A 208 -14.03 17.90 -7.78
N GLY A 209 -13.64 16.97 -6.91
CA GLY A 209 -13.54 15.55 -7.20
C GLY A 209 -14.80 14.74 -6.86
N LYS A 210 -14.89 13.52 -7.38
CA LYS A 210 -15.90 12.54 -6.93
C LYS A 210 -15.51 11.96 -5.58
N ARG A 211 -16.50 11.65 -4.73
CA ARG A 211 -16.32 11.04 -3.39
C ARG A 211 -15.55 11.96 -2.43
N VAL A 212 -15.96 13.23 -2.36
CA VAL A 212 -15.34 14.30 -1.56
C VAL A 212 -15.08 13.86 -0.12
N ASP A 213 -16.11 13.41 0.61
CA ASP A 213 -16.00 13.04 2.03
C ASP A 213 -14.98 11.93 2.25
N ARG A 214 -15.01 10.89 1.40
CA ARG A 214 -14.05 9.78 1.46
C ARG A 214 -12.62 10.25 1.18
N ASN A 215 -12.43 11.14 0.22
CA ASN A 215 -11.09 11.62 -0.12
C ASN A 215 -10.55 12.58 0.95
N LYS A 216 -11.42 13.40 1.56
CA LYS A 216 -11.07 14.24 2.73
C LYS A 216 -10.68 13.38 3.93
N ALA A 217 -11.46 12.33 4.22
CA ALA A 217 -11.12 11.40 5.30
C ALA A 217 -9.77 10.71 5.08
N LEU A 218 -9.48 10.27 3.85
CA LEU A 218 -8.21 9.65 3.47
C LEU A 218 -6.99 10.60 3.56
N LEU A 219 -7.22 11.91 3.59
CA LEU A 219 -6.19 12.94 3.60
C LEU A 219 -6.25 13.82 4.85
N LYS A 220 -6.98 13.42 5.90
CA LYS A 220 -7.13 14.24 7.10
C LYS A 220 -5.77 14.54 7.74
N ASP A 221 -4.88 13.54 7.80
CA ASP A 221 -3.50 13.67 8.29
C ASP A 221 -2.66 14.68 7.49
N VAL A 222 -3.01 14.89 6.21
CA VAL A 222 -2.36 15.84 5.32
C VAL A 222 -2.98 17.24 5.43
N LEU A 223 -4.26 17.31 5.75
CA LEU A 223 -5.02 18.56 5.87
C LEU A 223 -4.78 19.27 7.21
N GLY A 224 -4.14 18.62 8.19
CA GLY A 224 -3.79 19.23 9.49
C GLY A 224 -5.01 19.65 10.32
N LYS A 225 -6.17 19.02 10.11
CA LYS A 225 -7.42 19.24 10.85
C LYS A 225 -7.75 18.06 11.74
#